data_AF-A0A972HEJ6-F1
#
_entry.id   AF-A0A972HEJ6-F1
#
_cell.length_a   1.000
_cell.length_b   1.000
_cell.length_c   1.000
_cell.angle_alpha   90.00
_cell.angle_beta   90.00
_cell.angle_gamma   90.00
#
_symmetry.space_group_name_H-M   'P 1'
#
loop_
_entity.id
_entity.type
_entity.pdbx_description
1 polymer ?
#
loop_
_entity_poly.entity_id
_entity_poly.type
_entity_poly.pdbx_seq_one_letter_code
_entity_poly.pdbx_strand_id
1 'polypeptide(L)'
;MSFPGLFGNMVKHRFKFDEMTDTIARRYASEKTLAETAADLRTNAGKRSAIPGFPPEMPLSDVTIHRQDIRRPLGLSCDIDENVLSAVLDFLTTHKQAKNFFDTSKLDGVQLVVTDIDWSFGSGDKIEGPAEAIMMTLTGRPAGSDLTGDAVSKIES
;
A
#
# COMPACT_ATOMS: atom_id res chain seq x y z
N MET A 1 14.70 12.26 2.38
CA MET A 1 14.41 13.69 2.61
C MET A 1 14.12 13.87 4.10
N SER A 2 14.59 14.93 4.76
CA SER A 2 14.26 15.17 6.18
C SER A 2 12.86 15.79 6.30
N PHE A 3 12.21 15.63 7.47
CA PHE A 3 10.88 16.19 7.75
C PHE A 3 10.79 17.71 7.51
N PRO A 4 11.80 18.53 7.89
CA PRO A 4 11.83 19.95 7.53
C PRO A 4 11.92 20.20 6.01
N GLY A 5 12.62 19.33 5.27
CA GLY A 5 12.70 19.40 3.82
C GLY A 5 11.38 19.05 3.12
N LEU A 6 10.61 18.10 3.66
CA LEU A 6 9.27 17.77 3.18
C LEU A 6 8.30 18.94 3.42
N PHE A 7 8.30 19.52 4.62
CA PHE A 7 7.45 20.66 4.98
C PHE A 7 7.79 21.92 4.17
N GLY A 8 9.07 22.23 3.98
CA GLY A 8 9.52 23.35 3.14
C GLY A 8 9.11 23.21 1.67
N ASN A 9 9.15 21.99 1.12
CA ASN A 9 8.64 21.74 -0.23
C ASN A 9 7.11 21.87 -0.30
N MET A 10 6.38 21.43 0.73
CA MET A 10 4.92 21.53 0.76
C MET A 10 4.43 22.99 0.76
N VAL A 11 5.10 23.86 1.52
CA VAL A 11 4.82 25.31 1.52
C VAL A 11 5.17 25.93 0.16
N LYS A 12 6.32 25.56 -0.43
CA LYS A 12 6.76 26.05 -1.75
C LYS A 12 5.77 25.69 -2.86
N HIS A 13 5.12 24.54 -2.76
CA HIS A 13 4.11 24.07 -3.71
C HIS A 13 2.66 24.42 -3.30
N ARG A 14 2.47 25.37 -2.38
CA ARG A 14 1.15 25.85 -1.95
C ARG A 14 0.22 24.72 -1.49
N PHE A 15 0.76 23.71 -0.82
CA PHE A 15 0.06 22.51 -0.36
C PHE A 15 -0.49 21.59 -1.46
N LYS A 16 -0.09 21.77 -2.72
CA LYS A 16 -0.39 20.84 -3.81
C LYS A 16 0.59 19.67 -3.78
N PHE A 17 0.20 18.59 -3.13
CA PHE A 17 1.04 17.42 -2.91
C PHE A 17 1.46 16.74 -4.23
N ASP A 18 0.54 16.64 -5.20
CA ASP A 18 0.80 16.02 -6.49
C ASP A 18 1.86 16.80 -7.30
N GLU A 19 1.73 18.13 -7.37
CA GLU A 19 2.72 18.97 -8.05
C GLU A 19 4.09 18.90 -7.37
N MET A 20 4.11 18.84 -6.03
CA MET A 20 5.35 18.67 -5.25
C MET A 20 6.02 17.33 -5.55
N THR A 21 5.27 16.23 -5.51
CA THR A 21 5.79 14.88 -5.74
C THR A 21 6.27 14.69 -7.18
N ASP A 22 5.52 15.17 -8.18
CA ASP A 22 5.96 15.18 -9.59
C ASP A 22 7.25 15.99 -9.78
N THR A 23 7.34 17.19 -9.20
CA THR A 23 8.55 18.02 -9.28
C THR A 23 9.76 17.33 -8.66
N ILE A 24 9.60 16.71 -7.48
CA ILE A 24 10.68 15.97 -6.81
C ILE A 24 11.08 14.76 -7.67
N ALA A 25 10.11 14.00 -8.18
CA ALA A 25 10.37 12.82 -9.01
C ALA A 25 11.14 13.20 -10.29
N ARG A 26 10.71 14.25 -11.01
CA ARG A 26 11.41 14.75 -12.21
C ARG A 26 12.82 15.21 -11.91
N ARG A 27 13.02 15.91 -10.79
CA ARG A 27 14.34 16.34 -10.36
C ARG A 27 15.26 15.13 -10.10
N TYR A 28 14.80 14.14 -9.32
CA TYR A 28 15.57 12.92 -9.07
C TYR A 28 15.90 12.19 -10.38
N ALA A 29 14.93 12.09 -11.31
CA ALA A 29 15.13 11.46 -12.61
C ALA A 29 16.13 12.23 -13.50
N SER A 30 16.27 13.56 -13.33
CA SER A 30 17.28 14.35 -14.04
C SER A 30 18.68 14.27 -13.43
N GLU A 31 18.77 13.94 -12.13
CA GLU A 31 20.02 13.91 -11.38
C GLU A 31 20.65 12.50 -11.30
N LYS A 32 19.88 11.43 -11.54
CA LYS A 32 20.31 10.04 -11.33
C LYS A 32 19.91 9.12 -12.47
N THR A 33 20.81 8.22 -12.81
CA THR A 33 20.51 7.07 -13.66
C THR A 33 19.61 6.06 -12.94
N LEU A 34 19.01 5.14 -13.70
CA LEU A 34 18.25 4.03 -13.14
C LEU A 34 19.11 3.15 -12.22
N ALA A 35 20.37 2.93 -12.58
CA ALA A 35 21.30 2.12 -11.80
C ALA A 35 21.60 2.76 -10.44
N GLU A 36 21.83 4.08 -10.41
CA GLU A 36 22.05 4.84 -9.17
C GLU A 36 20.80 4.85 -8.30
N THR A 37 19.62 5.03 -8.90
CA THR A 37 18.35 4.98 -8.17
C THR A 37 18.13 3.60 -7.53
N ALA A 38 18.39 2.52 -8.27
CA ALA A 38 18.30 1.17 -7.73
C ALA A 38 19.35 0.90 -6.64
N ALA A 39 20.56 1.44 -6.79
CA ALA A 39 21.62 1.33 -5.77
C ALA A 39 21.26 2.09 -4.49
N ASP A 40 20.64 3.26 -4.60
CA ASP A 40 20.13 4.01 -3.46
C ASP A 40 19.05 3.23 -2.70
N LEU A 41 18.08 2.65 -3.42
CA LEU A 41 17.05 1.83 -2.78
C LEU A 41 17.67 0.67 -1.98
N ARG A 42 18.64 -0.05 -2.56
CA ARG A 42 19.35 -1.14 -1.87
C ARG A 42 20.12 -0.65 -0.64
N THR A 43 20.84 0.46 -0.78
CA THR A 43 21.63 1.08 0.30
C THR A 43 20.74 1.51 1.47
N ASN A 44 19.51 1.94 1.19
CA ASN A 44 18.58 2.44 2.19
C ASN A 44 17.57 1.38 2.69
N ALA A 45 17.52 0.18 2.11
CA ALA A 45 16.52 -0.84 2.43
C ALA A 45 16.51 -1.25 3.92
N GLY A 46 17.66 -1.23 4.58
CA GLY A 46 17.76 -1.53 6.02
C GLY A 46 17.41 -0.36 6.95
N LYS A 47 17.14 0.83 6.42
CA LYS A 47 16.86 2.01 7.25
C LYS A 47 15.45 1.95 7.80
N ARG A 48 15.36 1.82 9.12
CA ARG A 48 14.10 1.99 9.86
C ARG A 48 13.92 3.49 10.12
N SER A 49 13.11 4.15 9.32
CA SER A 49 12.78 5.57 9.51
C SER A 49 11.31 5.69 9.85
N ALA A 50 11.02 5.94 11.12
CA ALA A 50 9.68 6.33 11.53
C ALA A 50 9.33 7.67 10.87
N ILE A 51 8.12 7.79 10.33
CA ILE A 51 7.58 9.06 9.87
C ILE A 51 6.82 9.65 11.08
N PRO A 52 7.30 10.74 11.71
CA PRO A 52 6.62 11.34 12.85
C PRO A 52 5.14 11.57 12.59
N GLY A 53 4.28 11.09 13.50
CA GLY A 53 2.82 11.20 13.39
C GLY A 53 2.13 10.06 12.61
N PHE A 54 2.90 9.13 12.04
CA PHE A 54 2.37 7.97 11.34
C PHE A 54 2.88 6.66 11.95
N PRO A 55 2.02 5.63 12.05
CA PRO A 55 2.38 4.32 12.55
C PRO A 55 3.28 3.60 11.51
N PRO A 56 4.19 2.72 11.94
CA PRO A 56 5.13 2.03 11.04
C PRO A 56 4.44 1.12 10.00
N GLU A 57 3.22 0.66 10.28
CA GLU A 57 2.42 -0.17 9.38
C GLU A 57 1.93 0.60 8.15
N MET A 58 1.82 1.93 8.23
CA MET A 58 1.44 2.76 7.09
C MET A 58 2.47 2.71 5.95
N PRO A 59 3.76 3.10 6.16
CA PRO A 59 4.75 2.98 5.10
C PRO A 59 5.05 1.52 4.71
N LEU A 60 4.83 0.55 5.61
CA LEU A 60 4.88 -0.88 5.27
C LEU A 60 3.78 -1.25 4.27
N SER A 61 2.56 -0.78 4.48
CA SER A 61 1.44 -1.00 3.56
C SER A 61 1.71 -0.37 2.21
N ASP A 62 2.16 0.90 2.20
CA ASP A 62 2.51 1.64 0.99
C ASP A 62 3.53 0.91 0.10
N VAL A 63 4.68 0.51 0.67
CA VAL A 63 5.72 -0.20 -0.10
C VAL A 63 5.27 -1.59 -0.54
N THR A 64 4.45 -2.28 0.26
CA THR A 64 3.95 -3.63 -0.07
C THR A 64 2.97 -3.59 -1.23
N ILE A 65 2.05 -2.62 -1.24
CA ILE A 65 1.08 -2.39 -2.31
C ILE A 65 1.80 -1.93 -3.58
N HIS A 66 2.67 -0.92 -3.50
CA HIS A 66 3.37 -0.39 -4.67
C HIS A 66 4.37 -1.37 -5.29
N ARG A 67 4.90 -2.32 -4.50
CA ARG A 67 5.63 -3.46 -5.06
C ARG A 67 4.76 -4.28 -6.01
N GLN A 68 3.48 -4.49 -5.69
CA GLN A 68 2.55 -5.23 -6.54
C GLN A 68 2.14 -4.44 -7.79
N ASP A 69 2.01 -3.12 -7.69
CA ASP A 69 1.74 -2.24 -8.84
C ASP A 69 2.79 -2.40 -9.95
N ILE A 70 4.04 -2.74 -9.59
CA ILE A 70 5.12 -3.05 -10.54
C ILE A 70 5.09 -4.53 -10.93
N ARG A 71 4.96 -5.41 -9.93
CA ARG A 71 5.13 -6.85 -10.13
C ARG A 71 4.03 -7.46 -10.99
N ARG A 72 2.76 -7.20 -10.65
CA ARG A 72 1.60 -7.89 -11.27
C ARG A 72 1.56 -7.65 -12.78
N PRO A 73 1.70 -6.41 -13.30
CA PRO A 73 1.71 -6.18 -14.75
C PRO A 73 2.88 -6.83 -15.49
N LEU A 74 3.99 -7.09 -14.80
CA LEU A 74 5.17 -7.76 -15.36
C LEU A 74 5.11 -9.29 -15.25
N GLY A 75 4.06 -9.85 -14.62
CA GLY A 75 3.94 -11.30 -14.39
C GLY A 75 5.04 -11.89 -13.50
N LEU A 76 5.70 -11.05 -12.67
CA LEU A 76 6.79 -11.50 -11.81
C LEU A 76 6.24 -12.20 -10.56
N SER A 77 6.91 -13.22 -10.01
CA SER A 77 6.54 -13.83 -8.73
C SER A 77 7.02 -12.97 -7.54
N CYS A 78 6.37 -13.08 -6.38
CA CYS A 78 6.74 -12.41 -5.14
C CYS A 78 6.16 -13.15 -3.96
N ASP A 79 7.05 -13.72 -3.16
CA ASP A 79 6.72 -14.18 -1.83
C ASP A 79 6.75 -12.96 -0.89
N ILE A 80 5.60 -12.64 -0.32
CA ILE A 80 5.46 -11.67 0.77
C ILE A 80 5.42 -12.48 2.05
N ASP A 81 6.22 -12.10 3.04
CA ASP A 81 6.21 -12.74 4.34
C ASP A 81 4.80 -12.65 4.97
N GLU A 82 4.31 -13.77 5.52
CA GLU A 82 3.00 -13.85 6.15
C GLU A 82 2.80 -12.79 7.24
N ASN A 83 3.83 -12.50 8.04
CA ASN A 83 3.72 -11.47 9.08
C ASN A 83 3.57 -10.06 8.48
N VAL A 84 4.16 -9.81 7.30
CA VAL A 84 3.97 -8.55 6.58
C VAL A 84 2.54 -8.47 6.04
N LEU A 85 2.02 -9.54 5.45
CA LEU A 85 0.64 -9.58 4.97
C LEU A 85 -0.37 -9.36 6.11
N SER A 86 -0.23 -10.09 7.22
CA SER A 86 -1.08 -9.92 8.39
C SER A 86 -1.01 -8.49 8.95
N ALA A 87 0.19 -7.92 9.11
CA ALA A 87 0.34 -6.55 9.61
C ALA A 87 -0.30 -5.50 8.68
N VAL A 88 -0.19 -5.68 7.37
CA VAL A 88 -0.82 -4.78 6.39
C VAL A 88 -2.34 -4.93 6.41
N LEU A 89 -2.86 -6.16 6.44
CA LEU A 89 -4.30 -6.41 6.49
C LEU A 89 -4.91 -5.91 7.82
N ASP A 90 -4.24 -6.12 8.95
CA ASP A 90 -4.63 -5.57 10.25
C ASP A 90 -4.67 -4.04 10.21
N PHE A 91 -3.65 -3.41 9.63
CA PHE A 91 -3.62 -1.96 9.47
C PHE A 91 -4.78 -1.47 8.60
N LEU A 92 -4.99 -2.07 7.41
CA LEU A 92 -6.03 -1.67 6.46
C LEU A 92 -7.45 -1.86 7.00
N THR A 93 -7.68 -2.81 7.90
CA THR A 93 -9.01 -3.12 8.40
C THR A 93 -9.34 -2.50 9.76
N THR A 94 -8.34 -2.25 10.61
CA THR A 94 -8.58 -1.84 12.01
C THR A 94 -8.07 -0.44 12.34
N HIS A 95 -7.08 0.08 11.61
CA HIS A 95 -6.43 1.33 11.98
C HIS A 95 -7.15 2.55 11.39
N LYS A 96 -7.38 3.60 12.19
CA LYS A 96 -8.09 4.83 11.78
C LYS A 96 -7.47 5.58 10.59
N GLN A 97 -6.19 5.31 10.28
CA GLN A 97 -5.49 5.93 9.14
C GLN A 97 -5.57 5.08 7.86
N ALA A 98 -6.20 3.90 7.89
CA ALA A 98 -6.50 3.11 6.69
C ALA A 98 -7.37 3.87 5.68
N LYS A 99 -8.19 4.82 6.15
CA LYS A 99 -8.97 5.73 5.30
C LYS A 99 -8.14 6.58 4.32
N ASN A 100 -6.82 6.64 4.52
CA ASN A 100 -5.91 7.30 3.58
C ASN A 100 -5.57 6.40 2.37
N PHE A 101 -5.93 5.11 2.42
CA PHE A 101 -5.70 4.13 1.36
C PHE A 101 -6.98 3.82 0.58
N PHE A 102 -8.13 3.76 1.24
CA PHE A 102 -9.43 3.46 0.63
C PHE A 102 -10.61 3.91 1.50
N ASP A 103 -11.82 3.84 0.97
CA ASP A 103 -13.04 4.06 1.74
C ASP A 103 -13.32 2.85 2.66
N THR A 104 -12.99 2.99 3.94
CA THR A 104 -13.12 1.90 4.93
C THR A 104 -14.56 1.48 5.19
N SER A 105 -15.57 2.29 4.83
CA SER A 105 -16.98 1.91 4.97
C SER A 105 -17.37 0.74 4.06
N LYS A 106 -16.57 0.44 3.03
CA LYS A 106 -16.74 -0.74 2.17
C LYS A 106 -16.58 -2.07 2.93
N LEU A 107 -16.01 -2.05 4.13
CA LEU A 107 -15.87 -3.23 4.99
C LEU A 107 -17.14 -3.52 5.83
N ASP A 108 -18.13 -2.63 5.83
CA ASP A 108 -19.33 -2.79 6.64
C ASP A 108 -20.17 -3.99 6.15
N GLY A 109 -20.39 -4.97 7.05
CA GLY A 109 -21.14 -6.19 6.73
C GLY A 109 -20.43 -7.14 5.76
N VAL A 110 -19.10 -7.03 5.66
CA VAL A 110 -18.25 -7.94 4.87
C VAL A 110 -17.43 -8.83 5.80
N GLN A 111 -17.31 -10.11 5.42
CA GLN A 111 -16.35 -11.03 6.02
C GLN A 111 -15.21 -11.29 5.03
N LEU A 112 -13.99 -10.91 5.38
CA LEU A 112 -12.79 -11.24 4.63
C LEU A 112 -12.20 -12.55 5.17
N VAL A 113 -11.99 -13.52 4.29
CA VAL A 113 -11.36 -14.82 4.62
C VAL A 113 -10.15 -15.00 3.71
N VAL A 114 -8.97 -15.07 4.32
CA VAL A 114 -7.74 -15.30 3.59
C VAL A 114 -7.48 -16.81 3.47
N THR A 115 -6.98 -17.24 2.31
CA THR A 115 -6.81 -18.66 1.97
C THR A 115 -5.38 -19.18 2.11
N ASP A 116 -4.38 -18.29 2.15
CA ASP A 116 -2.95 -18.61 2.13
C ASP A 116 -2.23 -18.31 3.46
N ILE A 117 -2.89 -17.66 4.41
CA ILE A 117 -2.42 -17.38 5.78
C ILE A 117 -3.59 -17.45 6.77
N ASP A 118 -3.31 -17.69 8.06
CA ASP A 118 -4.35 -17.77 9.10
C ASP A 118 -4.84 -16.37 9.51
N TRP A 119 -5.65 -15.77 8.65
CA TRP A 119 -6.18 -14.43 8.84
C TRP A 119 -7.63 -14.29 8.35
N SER A 120 -8.46 -13.59 9.12
CA SER A 120 -9.81 -13.21 8.72
C SER A 120 -10.25 -11.92 9.43
N PHE A 121 -11.23 -11.23 8.86
CA PHE A 121 -11.77 -10.00 9.42
C PHE A 121 -13.27 -9.86 9.17
N GLY A 122 -13.96 -9.23 10.12
CA GLY A 122 -15.35 -8.81 9.96
C GLY A 122 -16.35 -9.97 10.00
N SER A 123 -17.59 -9.66 9.62
CA SER A 123 -18.70 -10.61 9.57
C SER A 123 -19.73 -10.12 8.55
N GLY A 124 -20.43 -11.07 7.93
CA GLY A 124 -21.44 -10.79 6.91
C GLY A 124 -21.17 -11.51 5.59
N ASP A 125 -21.35 -10.81 4.47
CA ASP A 125 -21.17 -11.41 3.15
C ASP A 125 -19.70 -11.75 2.92
N LYS A 126 -19.41 -13.01 2.58
CA LYS A 126 -18.05 -13.52 2.49
C LYS A 126 -17.36 -13.06 1.21
N ILE A 127 -16.10 -12.67 1.37
CA ILE A 127 -15.10 -12.50 0.33
C ILE A 127 -13.91 -13.38 0.70
N GLU A 128 -13.49 -14.24 -0.22
CA GLU A 128 -12.46 -15.24 0.04
C GLU A 128 -11.41 -15.26 -1.09
N GLY A 129 -10.13 -15.30 -0.72
CA GLY A 129 -9.02 -15.39 -1.67
C GLY A 129 -7.64 -15.20 -1.01
N PRO A 130 -6.57 -15.05 -1.80
CA PRO A 130 -5.23 -14.80 -1.27
C PRO A 130 -5.13 -13.44 -0.55
N ALA A 131 -4.29 -13.35 0.48
CA ALA A 131 -4.08 -12.12 1.25
C ALA A 131 -3.66 -10.94 0.37
N GLU A 132 -2.77 -11.21 -0.60
CA GLU A 132 -2.31 -10.20 -1.56
C GLU A 132 -3.48 -9.65 -2.40
N ALA A 133 -4.36 -10.51 -2.90
CA ALA A 133 -5.50 -10.09 -3.71
C ALA A 133 -6.52 -9.28 -2.90
N ILE A 134 -6.77 -9.65 -1.64
CA ILE A 134 -7.61 -8.88 -0.71
C ILE A 134 -7.01 -7.49 -0.49
N MET A 135 -5.72 -7.40 -0.14
CA MET A 135 -5.00 -6.13 0.05
C MET A 135 -5.09 -5.24 -1.20
N MET A 136 -4.83 -5.80 -2.38
CA MET A 136 -4.87 -5.04 -3.64
C MET A 136 -6.29 -4.55 -3.96
N THR A 137 -7.29 -5.41 -3.79
CA THR A 137 -8.69 -5.06 -4.09
C THR A 137 -9.22 -3.99 -3.14
N LEU A 138 -8.98 -4.12 -1.83
CA LEU A 138 -9.37 -3.10 -0.84
C LEU A 138 -8.82 -1.72 -1.19
N THR A 139 -7.60 -1.68 -1.69
CA THR A 139 -6.91 -0.43 -2.04
C THR A 139 -7.21 0.05 -3.47
N GLY A 140 -8.26 -0.49 -4.10
CA GLY A 140 -8.77 -0.03 -5.40
C GLY A 140 -7.92 -0.47 -6.59
N ARG A 141 -7.06 -1.49 -6.43
CA ARG A 141 -6.32 -2.09 -7.54
C ARG A 141 -7.08 -3.29 -8.12
N PRO A 142 -6.94 -3.55 -9.44
CA PRO A 142 -7.64 -4.65 -10.10
C PRO A 142 -7.03 -6.00 -9.71
N ALA A 143 -7.57 -6.61 -8.66
CA ALA A 143 -7.20 -7.96 -8.21
C ALA A 143 -8.41 -8.80 -7.78
N GLY A 144 -9.65 -8.30 -7.93
CA GLY A 144 -10.85 -9.04 -7.52
C GLY A 144 -11.16 -10.27 -8.36
N SER A 145 -10.55 -10.41 -9.55
CA SER A 145 -10.58 -11.65 -10.33
C SER A 145 -9.96 -12.85 -9.59
N ASP A 146 -9.11 -12.58 -8.60
CA ASP A 146 -8.45 -13.60 -7.78
C ASP A 146 -9.26 -13.90 -6.51
N LEU A 147 -10.41 -13.24 -6.34
CA LEU A 147 -11.29 -13.36 -5.19
C LEU A 147 -12.60 -14.05 -5.57
N THR A 148 -13.25 -14.62 -4.56
CA THR A 148 -14.56 -15.27 -4.67
C THR A 148 -15.53 -14.70 -3.65
N GLY A 149 -16.82 -14.75 -3.97
CA GLY A 149 -17.90 -14.27 -3.10
C GLY A 149 -18.66 -13.08 -3.70
N ASP A 150 -19.98 -13.04 -3.45
CA ASP A 150 -20.88 -12.03 -4.04
C ASP A 150 -20.57 -10.60 -3.58
N ALA A 151 -19.85 -10.45 -2.46
CA ALA A 151 -19.45 -9.16 -1.92
C ALA A 151 -18.16 -8.59 -2.54
N VAL A 152 -17.47 -9.29 -3.44
CA VAL A 152 -16.25 -8.76 -4.11
C VAL A 152 -16.51 -7.40 -4.75
N SER A 153 -17.65 -7.25 -5.43
CA SER A 153 -18.02 -5.98 -6.08
C SER A 153 -18.29 -4.83 -5.09
N LYS A 154 -18.45 -5.10 -3.79
CA LYS A 154 -18.59 -4.05 -2.76
C LYS A 154 -17.25 -3.37 -2.46
N ILE A 155 -16.16 -4.14 -2.52
CA ILE A 155 -14.81 -3.64 -2.22
C ILE A 155 -14.04 -3.23 -3.48
N GLU A 156 -14.40 -3.79 -4.65
CA GLU A 156 -13.93 -3.27 -5.94
C GLU A 156 -14.38 -1.80 -6.11
N SER A 157 -13.50 -0.99 -6.70
CA SER A 157 -13.74 0.44 -6.93
C SER A 157 -13.83 0.72 -8.42
#